data_AF-A0A2N1UCB2-F1
#
_entry.id   AF-A0A2N1UCB2-F1
#
_cell.length_a   1.000
_cell.length_b   1.000
_cell.length_c   1.000
_cell.angle_alpha   90.00
_cell.angle_beta   90.00
_cell.angle_gamma   90.00
#
_symmetry.space_group_name_H-M   'P 1'
#
loop_
_entity.id
_entity.type
_entity.pdbx_description
1 polymer ?
#
loop_
_entity_poly.entity_id
_entity_poly.type
_entity_poly.pdbx_seq_one_letter_code
_entity_poly.pdbx_strand_id
1 'polypeptide(L)'
;MSEKIGEPVKSVIEAIFKARPHPKQGFRSALGLLRFGRILGEERLLNACKKAIDIGSPKYKSVKAILESGQDRCFSDKSENRQLPKHENIRGKAYYQTKEEENDVVTTNHKI
;
A
#
# COMPACT_ATOMS: atom_id res chain seq x y z
N MET A 1 19.99 7.61 22.45
CA MET A 1 18.52 7.67 22.25
C MET A 1 18.08 7.80 20.77
N SER A 2 18.95 7.63 19.77
CA SER A 2 18.64 8.03 18.38
C SER A 2 18.49 6.91 17.34
N GLU A 3 18.74 5.64 17.69
CA GLU A 3 18.71 4.53 16.70
C GLU A 3 17.31 4.24 16.14
N LYS A 4 16.26 4.29 16.98
CA LYS A 4 14.88 3.99 16.53
C LYS A 4 14.28 5.05 15.60
N ILE A 5 14.87 6.24 15.61
CA ILE A 5 14.48 7.37 14.75
C ILE A 5 15.09 7.17 13.35
N GLY A 6 16.25 6.53 13.21
CA GLY A 6 16.90 6.32 11.91
C GLY A 6 16.25 5.25 11.03
N GLU A 7 15.71 4.19 11.63
CA GLU A 7 15.35 2.97 10.91
C GLU A 7 14.26 3.13 9.82
N PRO A 8 13.08 3.75 10.09
CA PRO A 8 12.05 3.88 9.06
C PRO A 8 12.49 4.82 7.92
N VAL A 9 13.28 5.85 8.21
CA VAL A 9 13.81 6.76 7.18
C VAL A 9 14.84 6.03 6.31
N LYS A 10 15.74 5.28 6.93
CA LYS A 10 16.74 4.46 6.24
C LYS A 10 16.07 3.44 5.30
N SER A 11 15.06 2.72 5.78
CA SER A 11 14.31 1.76 4.97
C SER A 11 13.68 2.39 3.72
N VAL A 12 13.08 3.57 3.84
CA VAL A 12 12.54 4.30 2.69
C VAL A 12 13.65 4.74 1.72
N ILE A 13 14.78 5.21 2.23
CA ILE A 13 15.93 5.61 1.41
C ILE A 13 16.46 4.41 0.63
N GLU A 14 16.67 3.27 1.28
CA GLU A 14 17.09 2.02 0.64
C GLU A 14 16.09 1.57 -0.43
N ALA A 15 14.78 1.63 -0.14
CA ALA A 15 13.74 1.32 -1.11
C ALA A 15 13.78 2.25 -2.34
N ILE A 16 14.06 3.55 -2.16
CA ILE A 16 14.22 4.52 -3.24
C ILE A 16 15.43 4.17 -4.12
N PHE A 17 16.56 3.76 -3.52
CA PHE A 17 17.74 3.36 -4.27
C PHE A 17 17.53 2.04 -5.00
N LYS A 18 16.90 1.05 -4.36
CA LYS A 18 16.59 -0.26 -4.97
C LYS A 18 15.62 -0.13 -6.15
N ALA A 19 14.68 0.81 -6.08
CA ALA A 19 13.68 1.02 -7.13
C ALA A 19 14.24 1.71 -8.39
N ARG A 20 15.47 2.22 -8.38
CA ARG A 20 16.01 3.01 -9.49
C ARG A 20 17.33 2.42 -10.05
N PRO A 21 17.43 2.26 -11.37
CA PRO A 21 18.65 1.76 -12.01
C PRO A 21 19.81 2.77 -11.97
N HIS A 22 19.52 4.06 -11.77
CA HIS A 22 20.54 5.11 -11.77
C HIS A 22 20.70 5.77 -10.38
N PRO A 23 21.92 5.76 -9.81
CA PRO A 23 22.16 6.24 -8.44
C PRO A 23 21.88 7.75 -8.29
N LYS A 24 22.13 8.53 -9.34
CA LYS A 24 21.94 9.98 -9.35
C LYS A 24 20.46 10.39 -9.13
N GLN A 25 19.52 9.56 -9.59
CA GLN A 25 18.09 9.79 -9.38
C GLN A 25 17.66 9.42 -7.96
N GLY A 26 18.17 8.33 -7.39
CA GLY A 26 17.94 7.94 -6.00
C GLY A 26 18.41 9.03 -5.03
N PHE A 27 19.59 9.59 -5.28
CA PHE A 27 20.20 10.63 -4.44
C PHE A 27 19.35 11.90 -4.34
N ARG A 28 18.81 12.39 -5.47
CA ARG A 28 17.92 13.57 -5.46
C ARG A 28 16.65 13.35 -4.63
N SER A 29 16.08 12.15 -4.68
CA SER A 29 14.89 11.83 -3.87
C SER A 29 15.21 11.63 -2.39
N ALA A 30 16.34 11.00 -2.06
CA ALA A 30 16.79 10.87 -0.68
C ALA A 30 17.07 12.25 -0.04
N LEU A 31 17.71 13.17 -0.78
CA LEU A 31 17.90 14.55 -0.34
C LEU A 31 16.56 15.28 -0.11
N GLY A 32 15.61 15.12 -1.04
CA GLY A 32 14.28 15.69 -0.89
C GLY A 32 13.55 15.18 0.36
N LEU A 33 13.73 13.90 0.68
CA LEU A 33 13.16 13.28 1.88
C LEU A 33 13.75 13.89 3.16
N LEU A 34 15.07 13.99 3.23
CA LEU A 34 15.77 14.58 4.39
C LEU A 34 15.42 16.05 4.61
N ARG A 35 15.12 16.79 3.53
CA ARG A 35 14.67 18.19 3.62
C ARG A 35 13.35 18.33 4.39
N PHE A 36 12.46 17.35 4.30
CA PHE A 36 11.20 17.38 5.06
C PHE A 36 11.42 17.35 6.57
N GLY A 37 12.40 16.58 7.06
CA GLY A 37 12.72 16.54 8.49
C GLY A 37 13.16 17.90 9.03
N ARG A 38 13.89 18.67 8.22
CA ARG A 38 14.31 20.04 8.57
C ARG A 38 13.18 21.06 8.59
N ILE A 39 12.21 20.95 7.66
CA ILE A 39 11.13 21.95 7.50
C ILE A 39 9.92 21.62 8.37
N LEU A 40 9.55 20.33 8.45
CA LEU A 40 8.33 19.87 9.10
C LEU A 40 8.58 19.26 10.48
N GLY A 41 9.84 19.05 10.85
CA GLY A 41 10.24 18.38 12.08
C GLY A 41 10.51 16.88 11.87
N GLU A 42 11.42 16.35 12.69
CA GLU A 42 11.85 14.95 12.60
C GLU A 42 10.70 13.98 12.87
N GLU A 43 9.90 14.25 13.90
CA GLU A 43 8.79 13.38 14.31
C GLU A 43 7.75 13.17 13.19
N ARG A 44 7.40 14.24 12.47
CA ARG A 44 6.47 14.17 11.33
C ARG A 44 7.04 13.35 10.18
N LEU A 45 8.33 13.51 9.88
CA LEU A 45 8.99 12.72 8.85
C LEU A 45 8.98 11.23 9.22
N LEU A 46 9.25 10.90 10.49
CA LEU A 46 9.24 9.52 10.95
C LEU A 46 7.88 8.87 10.81
N ASN A 47 6.83 9.56 11.25
CA ASN A 47 5.47 9.03 11.17
C ASN A 47 5.04 8.83 9.73
N ALA A 48 5.40 9.76 8.83
CA ALA A 48 5.15 9.61 7.41
C ALA A 48 5.91 8.43 6.78
N CYS A 49 7.19 8.24 7.14
CA CYS A 49 7.98 7.11 6.66
C CYS A 49 7.44 5.76 7.16
N LYS A 50 7.07 5.67 8.45
CA LYS A 50 6.42 4.47 9.02
C LYS A 50 5.13 4.16 8.27
N LYS A 51 4.26 5.15 8.09
CA LYS A 51 2.99 4.98 7.38
C LYS A 51 3.18 4.57 5.91
N ALA A 52 4.19 5.10 5.23
CA ALA A 52 4.51 4.69 3.87
C ALA A 52 4.98 3.22 3.79
N ILE A 53 5.71 2.74 4.80
CA ILE A 53 6.10 1.33 4.94
C ILE A 53 4.86 0.47 5.23
N ASP A 54 4.02 0.89 6.17
CA ASP A 54 2.81 0.15 6.57
C ASP A 54 1.82 -0.02 5.39
N ILE A 55 1.71 1.00 4.52
CA ILE A 55 0.90 0.96 3.29
C ILE A 55 1.56 0.09 2.19
N GLY A 56 2.84 -0.28 2.34
CA GLY A 56 3.60 -1.04 1.34
C GLY A 56 4.10 -0.19 0.16
N SER A 57 4.14 1.14 0.30
CA SER A 57 4.68 2.04 -0.73
C SER A 57 5.74 2.99 -0.17
N PRO A 58 6.94 2.47 0.17
CA PRO A 58 8.06 3.26 0.69
C PRO A 58 8.75 4.07 -0.42
N LYS A 59 8.01 4.98 -1.05
CA LYS A 59 8.48 5.82 -2.16
C LYS A 59 8.38 7.29 -1.76
N TYR A 60 9.27 8.11 -2.33
CA TYR A 60 9.27 9.57 -2.10
C TYR A 60 7.90 10.21 -2.32
N LYS A 61 7.19 9.85 -3.40
CA LYS A 61 5.86 10.41 -3.70
C LYS A 61 4.83 10.06 -2.63
N SER A 62 4.88 8.84 -2.09
CA SER A 62 3.96 8.40 -1.03
C SER A 62 4.23 9.14 0.26
N VAL A 63 5.49 9.28 0.68
CA VAL A 63 5.84 10.07 1.87
C VAL A 63 5.42 11.52 1.71
N LYS A 64 5.68 12.12 0.55
CA LYS A 64 5.25 13.48 0.23
C LYS A 64 3.72 13.63 0.35
N ALA A 65 2.96 12.72 -0.26
CA ALA A 65 1.50 12.75 -0.19
C ALA A 65 0.97 12.63 1.24
N ILE A 66 1.55 11.73 2.05
CA ILE A 66 1.18 11.55 3.47
C ILE A 66 1.42 12.83 4.27
N LEU A 67 2.55 13.50 4.04
CA LEU A 67 2.90 14.77 4.70
C LEU A 67 1.99 15.93 4.26
N GLU A 68 1.65 15.99 2.96
CA GLU A 68 0.74 16.99 2.40
C GLU A 68 -0.70 16.81 2.91
N SER A 69 -1.17 15.57 3.01
CA SER A 69 -2.50 15.27 3.56
C SER A 69 -2.57 15.33 5.08
N GLY A 70 -1.46 15.58 5.79
CA GLY A 70 -1.40 15.59 7.25
C GLY A 70 -1.65 14.22 7.90
N GLN A 71 -1.59 13.15 7.12
CA GLN A 71 -1.87 11.78 7.58
C GLN A 71 -0.81 11.26 8.55
N ASP A 72 0.35 11.91 8.61
CA ASP A 72 1.41 11.65 9.58
C ASP A 72 1.02 12.00 11.02
N ARG A 73 -0.01 12.85 11.20
CA ARG A 73 -0.52 13.28 12.52
C ARG A 73 -1.69 12.44 12.99
N CYS A 74 -2.41 11.81 12.06
CA CYS A 74 -3.49 10.88 12.36
C CYS A 74 -2.93 9.46 12.41
N PHE A 75 -2.57 9.02 13.61
CA PHE A 75 -2.53 7.60 13.93
C PHE A 75 -3.98 7.15 13.94
N SER A 76 -4.41 6.41 12.90
CA SER A 76 -5.70 5.76 13.00
C SER A 76 -5.54 4.73 14.12
N ASP A 77 -6.34 4.85 15.16
CA ASP A 77 -6.63 3.70 16.00
C ASP A 77 -6.99 2.57 15.05
N LYS A 78 -6.35 1.42 15.28
CA LYS A 78 -6.54 0.18 14.53
C LYS A 78 -8.00 0.08 14.18
N SER A 79 -8.30 -0.02 12.89
CA SER A 79 -9.65 -0.17 12.34
C SER A 79 -10.50 -0.93 13.35
N GLU A 80 -11.36 -0.22 14.07
CA GLU A 80 -12.37 -0.86 14.88
C GLU A 80 -13.02 -1.88 13.94
N ASN A 81 -13.13 -3.12 14.41
CA ASN A 81 -13.72 -4.21 13.66
C ASN A 81 -15.17 -3.84 13.36
N ARG A 82 -15.35 -3.01 12.33
CA ARG A 82 -16.62 -2.39 11.97
C ARG A 82 -17.37 -3.52 11.31
N GLN A 83 -18.23 -4.14 12.10
CA GLN A 83 -19.13 -5.17 11.62
C GLN A 83 -19.83 -4.63 10.39
N LEU A 84 -19.61 -5.28 9.25
CA LEU A 84 -20.28 -4.91 8.01
C LEU A 84 -21.79 -5.09 8.22
N PRO A 85 -22.63 -4.11 7.84
CA PRO A 85 -24.07 -4.30 7.87
C PRO A 85 -24.45 -5.50 6.99
N LYS A 86 -25.33 -6.37 7.48
CA LYS A 86 -25.86 -7.48 6.71
C LYS A 86 -26.69 -6.91 5.56
N HIS A 87 -26.31 -7.22 4.31
CA HIS A 87 -27.05 -6.83 3.11
C HIS A 87 -27.65 -8.05 2.43
N GLU A 88 -28.90 -7.93 1.96
CA GLU A 88 -29.64 -9.00 1.27
C GLU A 88 -29.00 -9.44 -0.05
N ASN A 89 -28.18 -8.57 -0.65
CA ASN A 89 -27.53 -8.82 -1.94
C ASN A 89 -26.21 -9.60 -1.86
N ILE A 90 -25.78 -10.02 -0.66
CA ILE A 90 -24.56 -10.83 -0.50
C ILE A 90 -24.92 -12.30 -0.71
N ARG A 91 -24.66 -12.81 -1.91
CA ARG A 91 -24.87 -14.23 -2.24
C ARG A 91 -23.68 -15.05 -1.72
N GLY A 92 -23.95 -15.99 -0.82
CA GLY A 92 -22.92 -16.83 -0.19
C GLY A 92 -22.24 -17.79 -1.16
N LYS A 93 -21.15 -18.43 -0.70
CA LYS A 93 -20.34 -19.39 -1.46
C LYS A 93 -21.16 -20.47 -2.19
N ALA A 94 -22.28 -20.90 -1.60
CA ALA A 94 -23.19 -21.88 -2.18
C ALA A 94 -23.80 -21.45 -3.54
N TYR A 95 -23.94 -20.14 -3.80
CA TYR A 95 -24.47 -19.62 -5.07
C TYR A 95 -23.56 -19.95 -6.27
N TYR A 96 -22.26 -20.14 -6.05
CA TYR A 96 -21.29 -20.39 -7.12
C TYR A 96 -20.87 -21.87 -7.23
N GLN A 97 -21.45 -22.78 -6.44
CA GLN A 97 -21.02 -24.19 -6.35
C GLN A 97 -21.75 -25.14 -7.29
N THR A 98 -22.56 -24.67 -8.25
CA THR A 98 -23.23 -25.56 -9.21
C THR A 98 -22.98 -25.13 -10.65
N LYS A 99 -22.02 -25.81 -11.29
CA LYS A 99 -22.16 -26.40 -12.63
C LYS A 99 -20.87 -27.13 -13.04
N GLU A 100 -20.72 -28.35 -12.55
CA GLU A 100 -20.05 -29.44 -13.26
C GLU A 100 -21.00 -30.63 -13.22
N GLU A 101 -21.05 -31.40 -14.32
CA GLU A 101 -21.93 -32.56 -14.59
C GLU A 101 -23.29 -32.25 -15.27
N GLU A 102 -23.25 -32.17 -16.60
CA GLU A 102 -24.03 -33.02 -17.53
C GLU A 102 -23.76 -32.53 -18.97
N ASN A 103 -22.77 -33.12 -19.64
CA ASN A 103 -22.67 -33.08 -21.10
C ASN A 103 -22.95 -34.49 -21.61
N ASP A 104 -24.24 -34.81 -21.71
CA ASP A 104 -24.69 -35.98 -22.44
C ASP A 104 -24.44 -35.78 -23.94
N VAL A 105 -23.83 -36.80 -24.53
CA VAL A 105 -23.43 -36.88 -25.93
C VAL A 105 -24.68 -36.98 -26.80
N VAL A 106 -24.92 -35.99 -27.67
CA VAL A 106 -25.79 -36.19 -28.84
C VAL A 106 -25.12 -35.63 -30.09
N THR A 107 -24.50 -36.53 -30.84
CA THR A 107 -24.06 -36.33 -32.22
C THR A 107 -25.28 -36.10 -33.12
N THR A 108 -25.44 -34.91 -33.71
CA THR A 108 -26.26 -34.78 -34.93
C THR A 108 -25.83 -33.60 -35.82
N ASN A 109 -25.21 -33.96 -36.94
CA ASN A 109 -25.29 -33.40 -38.29
C ASN A 109 -24.92 -31.93 -38.56
N HIS A 110 -23.72 -31.78 -39.12
CA HIS A 110 -23.26 -30.66 -39.94
C HIS A 110 -23.96 -30.68 -41.32
N LYS A 111 -24.62 -29.57 -41.69
CA LYS A 111 -25.01 -29.25 -43.06
C LYS A 111 -24.75 -27.76 -43.30
N ILE A 112 -23.66 -27.46 -44.01
CA ILE A 112 -23.54 -26.64 -45.24
C ILE A 112 -22.11 -26.84 -45.74
#